data_AF-A0A2A4NL08-F1
#
_entry.id   AF-A0A2A4NL08-F1
#
_cell.length_a   1.000
_cell.length_b   1.000
_cell.length_c   1.000
_cell.angle_alpha   90.00
_cell.angle_beta   90.00
_cell.angle_gamma   90.00
#
_symmetry.space_group_name_H-M   'P 1'
#
loop_
_entity.id
_entity.type
_entity.pdbx_description
1 polymer ?
#
loop_
_entity_poly.entity_id
_entity_poly.type
_entity_poly.pdbx_seq_one_letter_code
_entity_poly.pdbx_strand_id
1 'polypeptide(L)'
;MTSGNISNEPQVINNDDALKKLNGIADFWLMNDREIINRLDDSVVQLVNGEATSLRRARGYAPDILTLPRGFENAPDILALGADLKNTFCLITNGKAMVSQHIGDLQDANVHTDYRKALELYQQTNEFTPQRIAVDLHPSYSSTQWGEATSAQLDCPLDKIQHHHAHIAACMVEHGFEINCAPVLGIAFDGVGFGDDDTMWGGEFLIADYKTSKRIYSIASVAIPGGEKASYEPWRNTFAHLHHAFGWDTVEQTYPDLELVKFLQTKPIKQLSQMIDKGLNAPKISSTGRLFDAMAGTLGVFPDQVQFEGQAAMALQSIAEEYADENLAYDFSLQEHVNWQPMWEDVLNDLSTGLPKGQIAKRFHNTLCAVIVAVAKKSTKENNIETVILSGGVFQNKLLCEQATKALETTGLKVFSPIRFPANDGGVSLGQAVISAARNVP
;
A
#
# COMPACT_ATOMS: atom_id res chain seq x y z
N MET A 1 -10.57 -4.39 -23.16
CA MET A 1 -10.91 -5.62 -22.43
C MET A 1 -10.93 -5.29 -20.95
N THR A 2 -12.00 -5.66 -20.25
CA THR A 2 -12.13 -5.55 -18.79
C THR A 2 -12.62 -6.90 -18.27
N SER A 3 -12.49 -7.13 -16.97
CA SER A 3 -13.01 -8.34 -16.33
C SER A 3 -14.53 -8.41 -16.46
N GLY A 4 -15.04 -9.62 -16.76
CA GLY A 4 -16.48 -9.88 -16.89
C GLY A 4 -17.09 -10.17 -15.52
N ASN A 5 -17.48 -9.15 -14.78
CA ASN A 5 -18.08 -9.27 -13.45
C ASN A 5 -18.93 -8.04 -13.12
N ILE A 6 -19.80 -8.20 -12.12
CA ILE A 6 -20.40 -7.07 -11.40
C ILE A 6 -19.29 -6.43 -10.54
N SER A 7 -19.34 -5.11 -10.34
CA SER A 7 -18.34 -4.39 -9.54
C SER A 7 -18.12 -5.09 -8.19
N ASN A 8 -16.85 -5.25 -7.80
CA ASN A 8 -16.38 -5.95 -6.59
C ASN A 8 -16.58 -7.47 -6.55
N GLU A 9 -17.26 -8.07 -7.53
CA GLU A 9 -17.31 -9.53 -7.65
C GLU A 9 -16.12 -10.10 -8.44
N PRO A 10 -15.74 -11.36 -8.17
CA PRO A 10 -14.87 -12.16 -9.03
C PRO A 10 -15.28 -12.19 -10.50
N GLN A 11 -14.29 -12.28 -11.41
CA GLN A 11 -14.53 -12.63 -12.81
C GLN A 11 -15.26 -13.97 -12.93
N VAL A 12 -16.33 -14.00 -13.73
CA VAL A 12 -17.05 -15.25 -14.05
C VAL A 12 -16.17 -16.18 -14.89
N ILE A 13 -16.17 -17.47 -14.55
CA ILE A 13 -15.37 -18.50 -15.26
C ILE A 13 -16.23 -19.53 -16.01
N ASN A 14 -17.51 -19.66 -15.69
CA ASN A 14 -18.43 -20.59 -16.36
C ASN A 14 -19.47 -19.85 -17.21
N ASN A 15 -19.95 -20.52 -18.26
CA ASN A 15 -20.88 -19.94 -19.24
C ASN A 15 -22.26 -19.63 -18.62
N ASP A 16 -22.75 -20.46 -17.70
CA ASP A 16 -24.07 -20.30 -17.10
C ASP A 16 -24.14 -19.08 -16.17
N ASP A 17 -23.12 -18.87 -15.35
CA ASP A 17 -22.97 -17.72 -14.46
C ASP A 17 -22.69 -16.47 -15.25
N ALA A 18 -21.90 -16.55 -16.32
CA ALA A 18 -21.74 -15.44 -17.25
C ALA A 18 -23.12 -14.97 -17.75
N LEU A 19 -23.91 -15.85 -18.35
CA LEU A 19 -25.25 -15.54 -18.86
C LEU A 19 -26.21 -15.01 -17.79
N LYS A 20 -26.09 -15.46 -16.55
CA LYS A 20 -26.95 -15.01 -15.43
C LYS A 20 -26.50 -13.65 -14.88
N LYS A 21 -25.22 -13.52 -14.53
CA LYS A 21 -24.68 -12.37 -13.78
C LYS A 21 -24.43 -11.16 -14.67
N LEU A 22 -24.03 -11.35 -15.93
CA LEU A 22 -23.76 -10.23 -16.84
C LEU A 22 -24.95 -9.95 -17.77
N ASN A 23 -26.11 -10.56 -17.50
CA ASN A 23 -27.36 -10.19 -18.15
C ASN A 23 -27.70 -8.73 -17.84
N GLY A 24 -27.99 -7.94 -18.87
CA GLY A 24 -28.20 -6.50 -18.75
C GLY A 24 -26.91 -5.68 -18.68
N ILE A 25 -25.74 -6.31 -18.73
CA ILE A 25 -24.44 -5.64 -18.93
C ILE A 25 -23.95 -5.86 -20.37
N ALA A 26 -23.97 -7.11 -20.85
CA ALA A 26 -23.48 -7.47 -22.18
C ALA A 26 -24.62 -7.69 -23.19
N ASP A 27 -24.49 -7.09 -24.38
CA ASP A 27 -25.44 -7.28 -25.49
C ASP A 27 -25.22 -8.59 -26.26
N PHE A 28 -23.96 -9.05 -26.33
CA PHE A 28 -23.55 -10.22 -27.11
C PHE A 28 -22.56 -11.09 -26.32
N TRP A 29 -22.55 -12.39 -26.64
CA TRP A 29 -21.74 -13.39 -25.95
C TRP A 29 -20.88 -14.17 -26.94
N LEU A 30 -19.58 -14.20 -26.70
CA LEU A 30 -18.63 -15.06 -27.40
C LEU A 30 -18.03 -16.05 -26.40
N MET A 31 -18.57 -17.27 -26.39
CA MET A 31 -18.20 -18.33 -25.44
C MET A 31 -17.56 -19.53 -26.17
N ASN A 32 -17.02 -20.46 -25.40
CA ASN A 32 -16.47 -21.72 -25.92
C ASN A 32 -16.77 -22.87 -24.96
N ASP A 33 -16.47 -24.10 -25.40
CA ASP A 33 -16.67 -25.36 -24.69
C ASP A 33 -15.43 -25.83 -23.92
N ARG A 34 -14.38 -25.00 -23.82
CA ARG A 34 -13.21 -25.27 -22.98
C ARG A 34 -13.40 -24.60 -21.62
N GLU A 35 -13.72 -25.42 -20.63
CA GLU A 35 -13.92 -24.97 -19.25
C GLU A 35 -12.70 -24.22 -18.69
N ILE A 36 -12.98 -23.15 -17.94
CA ILE A 36 -11.98 -22.41 -17.18
C ILE A 36 -12.09 -22.87 -15.72
N ILE A 37 -11.15 -23.70 -15.29
CA ILE A 37 -11.14 -24.25 -13.92
C ILE A 37 -10.63 -23.22 -12.90
N ASN A 38 -9.65 -22.41 -13.30
CA ASN A 38 -9.00 -21.44 -12.44
C ASN A 38 -9.27 -20.02 -12.91
N ARG A 39 -9.84 -19.21 -12.00
CA ARG A 39 -9.93 -17.76 -12.20
C ARG A 39 -8.54 -17.16 -12.22
N LEU A 40 -8.25 -16.38 -13.26
CA LEU A 40 -6.95 -15.78 -13.49
C LEU A 40 -7.15 -14.43 -14.18
N ASP A 41 -7.08 -13.36 -13.39
CA ASP A 41 -7.18 -12.00 -13.89
C ASP A 41 -6.02 -11.65 -14.85
N ASP A 42 -6.24 -10.62 -15.66
CA ASP A 42 -5.17 -10.02 -16.44
C ASP A 42 -4.13 -9.37 -15.52
N SER A 43 -2.85 -9.67 -15.78
CA SER A 43 -1.75 -8.93 -15.15
C SER A 43 -1.72 -7.49 -15.64
N VAL A 44 -1.33 -6.59 -14.75
CA VAL A 44 -1.19 -5.16 -15.04
C VAL A 44 0.22 -4.74 -14.65
N VAL A 45 0.93 -4.11 -15.58
CA VAL A 45 2.29 -3.59 -15.38
C VAL A 45 2.35 -2.12 -15.79
N GLN A 46 3.29 -1.38 -15.24
CA GLN A 46 3.62 -0.02 -15.65
C GLN A 46 5.13 0.12 -15.86
N LEU A 47 5.55 1.13 -16.64
CA LEU A 47 6.96 1.43 -16.85
C LEU A 47 7.44 2.46 -15.81
N VAL A 48 8.34 2.04 -14.91
CA VAL A 48 8.95 2.89 -13.86
C VAL A 48 10.47 2.73 -13.96
N ASN A 49 11.22 3.85 -14.05
CA ASN A 49 12.68 3.84 -14.19
C ASN A 49 13.19 2.96 -15.36
N GLY A 50 12.40 2.81 -16.42
CA GLY A 50 12.74 1.96 -17.58
C GLY A 50 12.45 0.46 -17.40
N GLU A 51 11.94 0.05 -16.24
CA GLU A 51 11.60 -1.34 -15.92
C GLU A 51 10.08 -1.56 -15.93
N ALA A 52 9.65 -2.77 -16.34
CA ALA A 52 8.24 -3.16 -16.32
C ALA A 52 7.84 -3.64 -14.92
N THR A 53 7.34 -2.72 -14.10
CA THR A 53 6.93 -2.96 -12.71
C THR A 53 5.49 -3.46 -12.62
N SER A 54 5.28 -4.54 -11.85
CA SER A 54 3.96 -5.14 -11.63
C SER A 54 3.06 -4.28 -10.73
N LEU A 55 1.84 -4.01 -11.18
CA LEU A 55 0.74 -3.44 -10.38
C LEU A 55 -0.21 -4.54 -9.89
N ARG A 56 -0.43 -5.54 -10.74
CA ARG A 56 -1.20 -6.76 -10.46
C ARG A 56 -0.51 -7.94 -11.14
N ARG A 57 -0.10 -8.92 -10.33
CA ARG A 57 0.54 -10.15 -10.80
C ARG A 57 -0.48 -11.28 -10.91
N ALA A 58 -0.85 -11.68 -12.12
CA ALA A 58 -1.81 -12.74 -12.38
C ALA A 58 -1.47 -13.49 -13.69
N ARG A 59 -2.27 -13.39 -14.75
CA ARG A 59 -2.06 -14.09 -16.02
C ARG A 59 -0.67 -13.84 -16.61
N GLY A 60 0.01 -14.92 -16.98
CA GLY A 60 1.35 -14.87 -17.59
C GLY A 60 2.51 -14.79 -16.60
N TYR A 61 2.23 -14.65 -15.29
CA TYR A 61 3.24 -14.68 -14.23
C TYR A 61 2.91 -15.71 -13.15
N ALA A 62 1.68 -15.86 -12.71
CA ALA A 62 1.33 -16.91 -11.76
C ALA A 62 1.13 -18.26 -12.49
N PRO A 63 1.66 -19.39 -12.00
CA PRO A 63 2.35 -19.62 -10.72
C PRO A 63 3.90 -19.66 -10.82
N ASP A 64 4.56 -18.71 -11.52
CA ASP A 64 6.02 -18.71 -11.64
C ASP A 64 6.69 -18.75 -10.26
N ILE A 65 7.80 -19.48 -10.22
CA ILE A 65 8.56 -19.77 -9.01
C ILE A 65 9.73 -18.78 -8.88
N LEU A 66 9.89 -18.20 -7.70
CA LEU A 66 11.08 -17.47 -7.29
C LEU A 66 12.03 -18.41 -6.54
N THR A 67 13.21 -18.69 -7.10
CA THR A 67 14.30 -19.30 -6.32
C THR A 67 14.77 -18.30 -5.28
N LEU A 68 14.75 -18.69 -4.00
CA LEU A 68 15.16 -17.82 -2.90
C LEU A 68 16.69 -17.66 -2.88
N PRO A 69 17.19 -16.51 -2.39
CA PRO A 69 18.62 -16.26 -2.24
C PRO A 69 19.30 -17.25 -1.28
N ARG A 70 20.63 -17.19 -1.23
CA ARG A 70 21.42 -18.04 -0.36
C ARG A 70 21.00 -17.89 1.10
N GLY A 71 20.91 -19.03 1.78
CA GLY A 71 20.56 -19.16 3.19
C GLY A 71 19.10 -19.52 3.46
N PHE A 72 18.24 -19.53 2.43
CA PHE A 72 16.85 -19.97 2.53
C PHE A 72 16.64 -21.44 2.15
N GLU A 73 17.70 -22.19 1.80
CA GLU A 73 17.60 -23.54 1.22
C GLU A 73 16.93 -24.54 2.18
N ASN A 74 17.15 -24.37 3.49
CA ASN A 74 16.62 -25.23 4.55
C ASN A 74 15.40 -24.62 5.25
N ALA A 75 14.73 -23.63 4.62
CA ALA A 75 13.49 -23.09 5.16
C ALA A 75 12.42 -24.19 5.25
N PRO A 76 11.61 -24.23 6.34
CA PRO A 76 10.49 -25.15 6.42
C PRO A 76 9.43 -24.82 5.37
N ASP A 77 8.52 -25.76 5.14
CA ASP A 77 7.38 -25.52 4.26
C ASP A 77 6.44 -24.49 4.90
N ILE A 78 6.35 -23.30 4.31
CA ILE A 78 5.62 -22.15 4.89
C ILE A 78 4.48 -21.73 3.97
N LEU A 79 3.30 -21.54 4.56
CA LEU A 79 2.16 -20.92 3.91
C LEU A 79 1.95 -19.51 4.46
N ALA A 80 2.15 -18.49 3.65
CA ALA A 80 1.81 -17.11 3.99
C ALA A 80 0.50 -16.68 3.34
N LEU A 81 -0.42 -16.13 4.13
CA LEU A 81 -1.79 -15.88 3.68
C LEU A 81 -2.02 -14.47 3.10
N GLY A 82 -1.08 -13.55 3.26
CA GLY A 82 -1.15 -12.19 2.73
C GLY A 82 -2.01 -11.23 3.56
N ALA A 83 -2.23 -10.04 3.01
CA ALA A 83 -3.17 -9.04 3.53
C ALA A 83 -4.59 -9.27 2.97
N ASP A 84 -5.60 -8.56 3.47
CA ASP A 84 -6.99 -8.71 2.98
C ASP A 84 -7.23 -8.07 1.62
N LEU A 85 -6.62 -6.91 1.37
CA LEU A 85 -6.77 -6.19 0.10
C LEU A 85 -5.77 -6.71 -0.94
N LYS A 86 -6.22 -6.77 -2.19
CA LYS A 86 -5.41 -7.19 -3.35
C LYS A 86 -4.65 -8.51 -3.11
N ASN A 87 -5.26 -9.40 -2.32
CA ASN A 87 -4.64 -10.55 -1.70
C ASN A 87 -3.93 -11.46 -2.69
N THR A 88 -2.82 -12.01 -2.22
CA THR A 88 -2.16 -13.21 -2.73
C THR A 88 -1.76 -14.07 -1.53
N PHE A 89 -1.59 -15.38 -1.76
CA PHE A 89 -0.90 -16.26 -0.80
C PHE A 89 0.44 -16.73 -1.38
N CYS A 90 1.34 -17.20 -0.51
CA CYS A 90 2.67 -17.67 -0.90
C CYS A 90 2.99 -19.01 -0.24
N LEU A 91 3.53 -19.95 -1.02
CA LEU A 91 4.07 -21.22 -0.55
C LEU A 91 5.59 -21.17 -0.66
N ILE A 92 6.31 -21.42 0.44
CA ILE A 92 7.75 -21.69 0.40
C ILE A 92 7.96 -23.18 0.55
N THR A 93 8.70 -23.80 -0.36
CA THR A 93 9.18 -25.18 -0.25
C THR A 93 10.53 -25.33 -0.95
N ASN A 94 11.46 -26.09 -0.37
CA ASN A 94 12.77 -26.40 -0.95
C ASN A 94 13.54 -25.16 -1.48
N GLY A 95 13.59 -24.09 -0.68
CA GLY A 95 14.27 -22.83 -1.05
C GLY A 95 13.62 -22.08 -2.22
N LYS A 96 12.34 -22.31 -2.49
CA LYS A 96 11.58 -21.66 -3.57
C LYS A 96 10.30 -21.07 -3.03
N ALA A 97 9.94 -19.87 -3.48
CA ALA A 97 8.67 -19.22 -3.19
C ALA A 97 7.75 -19.24 -4.42
N MET A 98 6.49 -19.61 -4.20
CA MET A 98 5.43 -19.60 -5.21
C MET A 98 4.30 -18.71 -4.73
N VAL A 99 4.16 -17.54 -5.36
CA VAL A 99 3.07 -16.60 -5.08
C VAL A 99 1.90 -16.88 -6.00
N SER A 100 0.69 -16.91 -5.44
CA SER A 100 -0.55 -17.10 -6.18
C SER A 100 -0.78 -16.01 -7.22
N GLN A 101 -1.78 -16.23 -8.07
CA GLN A 101 -2.40 -15.12 -8.80
C GLN A 101 -3.07 -14.14 -7.84
N HIS A 102 -3.33 -12.92 -8.32
CA HIS A 102 -4.20 -11.97 -7.64
C HIS A 102 -5.57 -12.59 -7.32
N ILE A 103 -5.97 -12.50 -6.06
CA ILE A 103 -7.23 -13.00 -5.55
C ILE A 103 -8.24 -11.88 -5.35
N GLY A 104 -7.82 -10.71 -4.87
CA GLY A 104 -8.70 -9.54 -4.69
C GLY A 104 -8.95 -9.21 -3.22
N ASP A 105 -10.13 -8.73 -2.89
CA ASP A 105 -10.51 -8.29 -1.54
C ASP A 105 -11.17 -9.45 -0.76
N LEU A 106 -10.52 -9.94 0.29
CA LEU A 106 -11.00 -11.05 1.10
C LEU A 106 -12.22 -10.72 1.97
N GLN A 107 -12.63 -9.45 2.08
CA GLN A 107 -13.90 -9.11 2.73
C GLN A 107 -15.12 -9.52 1.90
N ASP A 108 -14.97 -9.70 0.58
CA ASP A 108 -16.02 -10.26 -0.27
C ASP A 108 -16.08 -11.79 -0.12
N ALA A 109 -17.28 -12.30 0.21
CA ALA A 109 -17.48 -13.72 0.46
C ALA A 109 -17.22 -14.63 -0.77
N ASN A 110 -17.46 -14.12 -1.98
CA ASN A 110 -17.17 -14.85 -3.21
C ASN A 110 -15.66 -14.90 -3.43
N VAL A 111 -14.95 -13.79 -3.22
CA VAL A 111 -13.49 -13.73 -3.29
C VAL A 111 -12.85 -14.69 -2.26
N HIS A 112 -13.35 -14.69 -1.02
CA HIS A 112 -12.87 -15.62 0.01
C HIS A 112 -13.13 -17.10 -0.35
N THR A 113 -14.20 -17.39 -1.08
CA THR A 113 -14.47 -18.74 -1.58
C THR A 113 -13.48 -19.15 -2.67
N ASP A 114 -13.21 -18.26 -3.62
CA ASP A 114 -12.24 -18.51 -4.69
C ASP A 114 -10.81 -18.61 -4.16
N TYR A 115 -10.47 -17.82 -3.14
CA TYR A 115 -9.21 -17.90 -2.40
C TYR A 115 -8.96 -19.32 -1.87
N ARG A 116 -9.93 -19.90 -1.17
CA ARG A 116 -9.80 -21.26 -0.60
C ARG A 116 -9.65 -22.34 -1.67
N LYS A 117 -10.43 -22.24 -2.75
CA LYS A 117 -10.32 -23.17 -3.90
C LYS A 117 -8.94 -23.07 -4.56
N ALA A 118 -8.45 -21.85 -4.76
CA ALA A 118 -7.13 -21.62 -5.33
C ALA A 118 -6.04 -22.19 -4.42
N LEU A 119 -6.09 -21.92 -3.11
CA LEU A 119 -5.11 -22.48 -2.18
C LEU A 119 -5.13 -24.01 -2.19
N GLU A 120 -6.30 -24.63 -2.09
CA GLU A 120 -6.44 -26.09 -2.11
C GLU A 120 -5.81 -26.69 -3.38
N LEU A 121 -6.07 -26.08 -4.55
CA LEU A 121 -5.46 -26.52 -5.79
C LEU A 121 -3.93 -26.38 -5.78
N TYR A 122 -3.40 -25.26 -5.27
CA TYR A 122 -1.96 -25.04 -5.16
C TYR A 122 -1.32 -26.07 -4.21
N GLN A 123 -1.96 -26.40 -3.10
CA GLN A 123 -1.49 -27.41 -2.16
C GLN A 123 -1.48 -28.80 -2.80
N GLN A 124 -2.58 -29.20 -3.45
CA GLN A 124 -2.70 -30.51 -4.09
C GLN A 124 -1.70 -30.67 -5.25
N THR A 125 -1.58 -29.66 -6.11
CA THR A 125 -0.70 -29.71 -7.29
C THR A 125 0.78 -29.79 -6.93
N ASN A 126 1.16 -29.24 -5.77
CA ASN A 126 2.54 -29.21 -5.29
C ASN A 126 2.83 -30.20 -4.16
N GLU A 127 1.87 -31.09 -3.83
CA GLU A 127 1.96 -32.02 -2.69
C GLU A 127 2.39 -31.31 -1.39
N PHE A 128 1.89 -30.08 -1.19
CA PHE A 128 2.38 -29.17 -0.16
C PHE A 128 1.50 -29.24 1.09
N THR A 129 2.14 -29.47 2.24
CA THR A 129 1.51 -29.35 3.57
C THR A 129 2.34 -28.36 4.40
N PRO A 130 1.74 -27.26 4.90
CA PRO A 130 2.50 -26.28 5.64
C PRO A 130 3.00 -26.85 6.96
N GLN A 131 4.29 -26.67 7.22
CA GLN A 131 4.89 -26.88 8.53
C GLN A 131 4.74 -25.63 9.40
N ARG A 132 4.51 -24.46 8.79
CA ARG A 132 4.21 -23.19 9.47
C ARG A 132 3.26 -22.33 8.64
N ILE A 133 2.51 -21.47 9.32
CA ILE A 133 1.63 -20.48 8.68
C ILE A 133 2.08 -19.07 9.07
N ALA A 134 2.13 -18.16 8.10
CA ALA A 134 2.41 -16.74 8.32
C ALA A 134 1.19 -15.89 7.95
N VAL A 135 0.86 -14.93 8.81
CA VAL A 135 -0.29 -14.02 8.65
C VAL A 135 0.13 -12.58 8.94
N ASP A 136 -0.70 -11.63 8.52
CA ASP A 136 -0.53 -10.24 8.91
C ASP A 136 -0.72 -10.07 10.42
N LEU A 137 -0.08 -9.06 11.01
CA LEU A 137 -0.27 -8.70 12.41
C LEU A 137 -1.69 -8.22 12.69
N HIS A 138 -2.39 -7.69 11.68
CA HIS A 138 -3.75 -7.16 11.83
C HIS A 138 -4.74 -8.25 12.30
N PRO A 139 -5.33 -8.13 13.51
CA PRO A 139 -6.15 -9.20 14.10
C PRO A 139 -7.51 -9.38 13.42
N SER A 140 -8.05 -8.33 12.81
CA SER A 140 -9.36 -8.36 12.16
C SER A 140 -9.32 -8.77 10.68
N TYR A 141 -8.15 -9.05 10.10
CA TYR A 141 -8.09 -9.50 8.71
C TYR A 141 -8.69 -10.90 8.57
N SER A 142 -9.45 -11.10 7.49
CA SER A 142 -10.02 -12.40 7.12
C SER A 142 -8.90 -13.41 6.89
N SER A 143 -7.79 -13.01 6.26
CA SER A 143 -6.60 -13.86 6.11
C SER A 143 -6.01 -14.28 7.46
N THR A 144 -5.92 -13.35 8.42
CA THR A 144 -5.39 -13.61 9.76
C THR A 144 -6.26 -14.57 10.56
N GLN A 145 -7.57 -14.30 10.63
CA GLN A 145 -8.51 -15.16 11.36
C GLN A 145 -8.56 -16.57 10.77
N TRP A 146 -8.51 -16.68 9.44
CA TRP A 146 -8.47 -17.98 8.80
C TRP A 146 -7.14 -18.70 9.02
N GLY A 147 -6.01 -18.00 9.02
CA GLY A 147 -4.71 -18.58 9.33
C GLY A 147 -4.59 -19.07 10.77
N GLU A 148 -5.15 -18.33 11.73
CA GLU A 148 -5.26 -18.77 13.12
C GLU A 148 -6.07 -20.06 13.25
N ALA A 149 -7.25 -20.11 12.60
CA ALA A 149 -8.09 -21.31 12.59
C ALA A 149 -7.39 -22.51 11.91
N THR A 150 -6.71 -22.26 10.79
CA THR A 150 -5.99 -23.31 10.02
C THR A 150 -4.79 -23.82 10.79
N SER A 151 -4.03 -22.94 11.44
CA SER A 151 -2.91 -23.31 12.32
C SER A 151 -3.37 -24.20 13.47
N ALA A 152 -4.48 -23.86 14.12
CA ALA A 152 -5.07 -24.68 15.17
C ALA A 152 -5.56 -26.04 14.67
N GLN A 153 -6.12 -26.10 13.45
CA GLN A 153 -6.59 -27.34 12.83
C GLN A 153 -5.44 -28.28 12.45
N LEU A 154 -4.33 -27.74 11.94
CA LEU A 154 -3.16 -28.51 11.49
C LEU A 154 -2.14 -28.78 12.59
N ASP A 155 -2.33 -28.19 13.78
CA ASP A 155 -1.35 -28.22 14.88
C ASP A 155 0.05 -27.73 14.44
N CYS A 156 0.08 -26.66 13.63
CA CYS A 156 1.31 -26.08 13.11
C CYS A 156 1.54 -24.66 13.66
N PRO A 157 2.79 -24.22 13.90
CA PRO A 157 3.09 -22.87 14.37
C PRO A 157 2.54 -21.75 13.47
N LEU A 158 2.12 -20.66 14.11
CA LEU A 158 1.66 -19.43 13.46
C LEU A 158 2.64 -18.29 13.71
N ASP A 159 3.07 -17.61 12.66
CA ASP A 159 3.91 -16.43 12.69
C ASP A 159 3.09 -15.19 12.30
N LYS A 160 2.92 -14.24 13.24
CA LYS A 160 2.32 -12.93 12.94
C LYS A 160 3.41 -11.98 12.47
N ILE A 161 3.23 -11.41 11.27
CA ILE A 161 4.23 -10.59 10.60
C ILE A 161 3.71 -9.17 10.41
N GLN A 162 4.52 -8.18 10.78
CA GLN A 162 4.16 -6.79 10.62
C GLN A 162 4.08 -6.40 9.14
N HIS A 163 3.02 -5.68 8.78
CA HIS A 163 2.64 -5.37 7.38
C HIS A 163 3.74 -4.66 6.58
N HIS A 164 4.31 -3.61 7.15
CA HIS A 164 5.33 -2.78 6.49
C HIS A 164 6.69 -3.49 6.42
N HIS A 165 7.01 -4.36 7.39
CA HIS A 165 8.16 -5.25 7.36
C HIS A 165 8.03 -6.23 6.19
N ALA A 166 6.84 -6.79 5.97
CA ALA A 166 6.57 -7.66 4.83
C ALA A 166 6.76 -6.93 3.48
N HIS A 167 6.27 -5.70 3.34
CA HIS A 167 6.52 -4.87 2.14
C HIS A 167 8.02 -4.70 1.83
N ILE A 168 8.84 -4.48 2.86
CA ILE A 168 10.30 -4.31 2.70
C ILE A 168 10.96 -5.65 2.35
N ALA A 169 10.63 -6.72 3.08
CA ALA A 169 11.22 -8.03 2.88
C ALA A 169 10.87 -8.65 1.51
N ALA A 170 9.67 -8.38 0.99
CA ALA A 170 9.29 -8.78 -0.36
C ALA A 170 10.19 -8.14 -1.43
N CYS A 171 10.52 -6.84 -1.26
CA CYS A 171 11.46 -6.14 -2.14
C CYS A 171 12.88 -6.71 -2.00
N MET A 172 13.37 -6.91 -0.77
CA MET A 172 14.70 -7.47 -0.53
C MET A 172 14.90 -8.82 -1.24
N VAL A 173 13.92 -9.73 -1.14
CA VAL A 173 14.10 -11.08 -1.69
C VAL A 173 14.04 -11.11 -3.21
N GLU A 174 13.20 -10.28 -3.84
CA GLU A 174 13.17 -10.23 -5.31
C GLU A 174 14.46 -9.66 -5.91
N HIS A 175 15.17 -8.80 -5.17
CA HIS A 175 16.47 -8.23 -5.54
C HIS A 175 17.66 -9.09 -5.11
N GLY A 176 17.42 -10.30 -4.60
CA GLY A 176 18.48 -11.28 -4.37
C GLY A 176 19.25 -11.11 -3.06
N PHE A 177 18.73 -10.36 -2.08
CA PHE A 177 19.39 -10.19 -0.79
C PHE A 177 19.44 -11.51 -0.02
N GLU A 178 20.64 -11.96 0.36
CA GLU A 178 20.85 -13.17 1.16
C GLU A 178 20.25 -13.06 2.57
N ILE A 179 19.95 -14.20 3.21
CA ILE A 179 19.27 -14.25 4.52
C ILE A 179 19.95 -13.42 5.64
N ASN A 180 21.29 -13.31 5.60
CA ASN A 180 22.12 -12.60 6.58
C ASN A 180 22.64 -11.27 6.03
N CYS A 181 21.92 -10.65 5.08
CA CYS A 181 22.28 -9.34 4.56
C CYS A 181 22.36 -8.28 5.68
N ALA A 182 23.14 -7.22 5.44
CA ALA A 182 23.12 -6.07 6.32
C ALA A 182 21.70 -5.44 6.36
N PRO A 183 21.30 -4.84 7.50
CA PRO A 183 20.04 -4.12 7.58
C PRO A 183 19.94 -3.00 6.53
N VAL A 184 18.72 -2.76 6.06
CA VAL A 184 18.38 -1.71 5.11
C VAL A 184 17.53 -0.65 5.79
N LEU A 185 17.49 0.55 5.20
CA LEU A 185 16.46 1.54 5.52
C LEU A 185 15.25 1.28 4.61
N GLY A 186 14.18 0.73 5.15
CA GLY A 186 12.92 0.62 4.44
C GLY A 186 12.05 1.85 4.64
N ILE A 187 11.59 2.43 3.54
CA ILE A 187 10.61 3.52 3.51
C ILE A 187 9.31 2.89 3.02
N ALA A 188 8.37 2.70 3.94
CA ALA A 188 7.14 1.98 3.71
C ALA A 188 5.96 2.95 3.71
N PHE A 189 5.58 3.43 2.52
CA PHE A 189 4.50 4.40 2.34
C PHE A 189 3.28 3.71 1.73
N ASP A 190 2.18 3.73 2.46
CA ASP A 190 0.96 2.99 2.14
C ASP A 190 -0.31 3.74 2.57
N GLY A 191 -1.46 3.14 2.29
CA GLY A 191 -2.75 3.55 2.83
C GLY A 191 -2.81 3.25 4.33
N VAL A 192 -2.90 1.99 4.71
CA VAL A 192 -3.15 1.58 6.09
C VAL A 192 -2.53 0.22 6.35
N GLY A 193 -1.74 0.09 7.42
CA GLY A 193 -1.27 -1.22 7.92
C GLY A 193 -1.15 -1.22 9.43
N PHE A 194 -1.28 -2.40 10.06
CA PHE A 194 -1.23 -2.53 11.51
C PHE A 194 0.23 -2.43 12.01
N GLY A 195 0.46 -1.55 12.98
CA GLY A 195 1.75 -1.31 13.62
C GLY A 195 2.03 -2.25 14.79
N ASP A 196 3.30 -2.36 15.18
CA ASP A 196 3.71 -3.14 16.37
C ASP A 196 3.28 -2.50 17.71
N ASP A 197 2.83 -1.25 17.66
CA ASP A 197 2.39 -0.44 18.81
C ASP A 197 0.85 -0.35 18.91
N ASP A 198 0.12 -1.27 18.27
CA ASP A 198 -1.34 -1.29 18.14
C ASP A 198 -1.93 -0.02 17.50
N THR A 199 -1.10 0.76 16.79
CA THR A 199 -1.54 1.91 15.99
C THR A 199 -1.57 1.57 14.51
N MET A 200 -2.27 2.39 13.73
CA MET A 200 -2.28 2.25 12.28
C MET A 200 -1.13 3.07 11.69
N TRP A 201 -0.39 2.47 10.76
CA TRP A 201 0.75 3.04 10.06
C TRP A 201 0.45 3.19 8.56
N GLY A 202 1.32 3.93 7.86
CA GLY A 202 1.28 4.05 6.39
C GLY A 202 2.30 5.04 5.82
N GLY A 203 3.31 5.43 6.61
CA GLY A 203 4.23 6.52 6.27
C GLY A 203 5.50 6.40 7.12
N GLU A 204 6.09 5.20 7.10
CA GLU A 204 7.10 4.80 8.08
C GLU A 204 8.49 4.67 7.49
N PHE A 205 9.49 4.93 8.34
CA PHE A 205 10.89 4.67 8.08
C PHE A 205 11.36 3.60 9.07
N LEU A 206 11.76 2.45 8.55
CA LEU A 206 12.10 1.26 9.30
C LEU A 206 13.56 0.88 9.03
N ILE A 207 14.30 0.50 10.07
CA ILE A 207 15.53 -0.29 9.88
C ILE A 207 15.12 -1.75 9.95
N ALA A 208 15.38 -2.49 8.87
CA ALA A 208 14.92 -3.86 8.76
C ALA A 208 15.96 -4.79 8.14
N ASP A 209 15.97 -6.04 8.58
CA ASP A 209 16.49 -7.19 7.87
C ASP A 209 15.36 -8.23 7.72
N TYR A 210 15.62 -9.47 7.31
CA TYR A 210 14.55 -10.46 7.20
C TYR A 210 13.97 -10.93 8.55
N LYS A 211 14.68 -10.74 9.67
CA LYS A 211 14.27 -11.24 10.98
C LYS A 211 13.60 -10.16 11.81
N THR A 212 14.07 -8.93 11.72
CA THR A 212 13.70 -7.81 12.58
C THR A 212 13.38 -6.56 11.79
N SER A 213 12.46 -5.76 12.33
CA SER A 213 12.14 -4.43 11.84
C SER A 213 11.98 -3.49 13.03
N LYS A 214 12.53 -2.28 12.93
CA LYS A 214 12.39 -1.25 13.95
C LYS A 214 11.97 0.07 13.30
N ARG A 215 10.85 0.62 13.75
CA ARG A 215 10.43 1.98 13.40
C ARG A 215 11.40 3.00 13.98
N ILE A 216 11.97 3.84 13.12
CA ILE A 216 12.91 4.89 13.52
C ILE A 216 12.39 6.30 13.25
N TYR A 217 11.45 6.45 12.32
CA TYR A 217 10.83 7.73 12.00
C TYR A 217 9.48 7.53 11.30
N SER A 218 8.66 8.58 11.26
CA SER A 218 7.37 8.55 10.58
C SER A 218 6.94 9.95 10.13
N ILE A 219 5.91 9.97 9.28
CA ILE A 219 5.12 11.19 9.08
C ILE A 219 4.22 11.45 10.31
N ALA A 220 3.72 12.68 10.47
CA ALA A 220 2.76 13.01 11.52
C ALA A 220 1.52 12.10 11.48
N SER A 221 1.08 11.65 12.65
CA SER A 221 -0.17 10.90 12.78
C SER A 221 -1.37 11.84 12.84
N VAL A 222 -2.26 11.74 11.86
CA VAL A 222 -3.48 12.57 11.74
C VAL A 222 -4.71 11.70 11.96
N ALA A 223 -5.75 12.28 12.54
CA ALA A 223 -7.01 11.57 12.79
C ALA A 223 -7.72 11.21 11.47
N ILE A 224 -8.30 10.02 11.39
CA ILE A 224 -9.16 9.58 10.28
C ILE A 224 -10.63 9.48 10.73
N PRO A 225 -11.37 10.60 10.76
CA PRO A 225 -12.72 10.62 11.28
C PRO A 225 -13.70 9.88 10.37
N GLY A 226 -14.33 8.83 10.91
CA GLY A 226 -15.30 8.01 10.16
C GLY A 226 -14.73 6.72 9.57
N GLY A 227 -13.51 6.31 9.99
CA GLY A 227 -12.94 5.00 9.64
C GLY A 227 -12.82 4.81 8.13
N GLU A 228 -13.40 3.72 7.61
CA GLU A 228 -13.38 3.39 6.17
C GLU A 228 -13.92 4.50 5.27
N LYS A 229 -14.85 5.34 5.75
CA LYS A 229 -15.34 6.48 4.95
C LYS A 229 -14.22 7.44 4.58
N ALA A 230 -13.19 7.57 5.41
CA ALA A 230 -12.04 8.41 5.09
C ALA A 230 -11.27 7.93 3.86
N SER A 231 -11.33 6.65 3.51
CA SER A 231 -10.73 6.12 2.27
C SER A 231 -11.55 6.44 1.02
N TYR A 232 -12.85 6.74 1.18
CA TYR A 232 -13.77 7.01 0.07
C TYR A 232 -14.22 8.47 -0.03
N GLU A 233 -14.08 9.27 1.02
CA GLU A 233 -14.51 10.66 1.10
C GLU A 233 -13.31 11.59 1.41
N PRO A 234 -12.52 12.01 0.40
CA PRO A 234 -11.25 12.73 0.59
C PRO A 234 -11.35 14.00 1.46
N TRP A 235 -12.47 14.71 1.43
CA TRP A 235 -12.71 15.89 2.27
C TRP A 235 -12.53 15.63 3.77
N ARG A 236 -12.74 14.40 4.25
CA ARG A 236 -12.52 14.02 5.65
C ARG A 236 -11.05 14.14 6.02
N ASN A 237 -10.16 13.65 5.16
CA ASN A 237 -8.72 13.73 5.34
C ASN A 237 -8.27 15.18 5.19
N THR A 238 -8.77 15.90 4.18
CA THR A 238 -8.47 17.33 4.01
C THR A 238 -8.80 18.13 5.27
N PHE A 239 -10.02 17.98 5.80
CA PHE A 239 -10.42 18.63 7.03
C PHE A 239 -9.54 18.24 8.21
N ALA A 240 -9.28 16.95 8.41
CA ALA A 240 -8.48 16.47 9.54
C ALA A 240 -7.03 16.97 9.50
N HIS A 241 -6.40 17.01 8.31
CA HIS A 241 -5.04 17.53 8.14
C HIS A 241 -4.96 19.04 8.40
N LEU A 242 -5.90 19.83 7.87
CA LEU A 242 -5.95 21.27 8.10
C LEU A 242 -6.26 21.61 9.56
N HIS A 243 -7.19 20.87 10.19
CA HIS A 243 -7.49 21.01 11.61
C HIS A 243 -6.29 20.63 12.48
N HIS A 244 -5.55 19.59 12.13
CA HIS A 244 -4.34 19.20 12.85
C HIS A 244 -3.22 20.25 12.72
N ALA A 245 -3.07 20.87 11.54
CA ALA A 245 -2.04 21.87 11.28
C ALA A 245 -2.30 23.22 11.96
N PHE A 246 -3.55 23.70 11.99
CA PHE A 246 -3.86 25.08 12.40
C PHE A 246 -5.04 25.23 13.38
N GLY A 247 -5.88 24.20 13.51
CA GLY A 247 -7.25 24.33 14.00
C GLY A 247 -8.19 24.93 12.95
N TRP A 248 -9.41 24.40 12.84
CA TRP A 248 -10.35 24.79 11.77
C TRP A 248 -10.73 26.28 11.81
N ASP A 249 -10.99 26.83 13.00
CA ASP A 249 -11.40 28.24 13.15
C ASP A 249 -10.34 29.20 12.57
N THR A 250 -9.05 28.88 12.72
CA THR A 250 -7.94 29.64 12.15
C THR A 250 -7.97 29.61 10.62
N VAL A 251 -8.19 28.44 10.03
CA VAL A 251 -8.28 28.26 8.57
C VAL A 251 -9.46 29.04 8.00
N GLU A 252 -10.63 28.93 8.63
CA GLU A 252 -11.86 29.61 8.21
C GLU A 252 -11.71 31.15 8.26
N GLN A 253 -11.06 31.68 9.29
CA GLN A 253 -10.85 33.13 9.44
C GLN A 253 -9.78 33.67 8.48
N THR A 254 -8.73 32.89 8.20
CA THR A 254 -7.59 33.33 7.39
C THR A 254 -7.87 33.23 5.89
N TYR A 255 -8.61 32.20 5.47
CA TYR A 255 -8.87 31.89 4.06
C TYR A 255 -10.37 31.79 3.71
N PRO A 256 -11.23 32.73 4.16
CA PRO A 256 -12.69 32.60 4.05
C PRO A 256 -13.19 32.52 2.60
N ASP A 257 -12.42 33.07 1.66
CA ASP A 257 -12.81 33.16 0.27
C ASP A 257 -12.41 31.96 -0.60
N LEU A 258 -11.54 31.07 -0.10
CA LEU A 258 -11.13 29.88 -0.84
C LEU A 258 -12.32 28.95 -1.12
N GLU A 259 -12.41 28.45 -2.35
CA GLU A 259 -13.43 27.46 -2.75
C GLU A 259 -13.39 26.22 -1.85
N LEU A 260 -12.20 25.80 -1.43
CA LEU A 260 -11.98 24.71 -0.48
C LEU A 260 -12.69 24.96 0.86
N VAL A 261 -12.52 26.16 1.44
CA VAL A 261 -13.10 26.50 2.75
C VAL A 261 -14.63 26.54 2.63
N LYS A 262 -15.14 27.20 1.58
CA LYS A 262 -16.59 27.22 1.27
C LYS A 262 -17.15 25.81 1.09
N PHE A 263 -16.42 24.92 0.41
CA PHE A 263 -16.83 23.53 0.23
C PHE A 263 -16.86 22.76 1.56
N LEU A 264 -15.82 22.85 2.39
CA LEU A 264 -15.77 22.16 3.68
C LEU A 264 -16.87 22.65 4.64
N GLN A 265 -17.26 23.93 4.58
CA GLN A 265 -18.39 24.46 5.34
C GLN A 265 -19.74 23.80 4.99
N THR A 266 -19.87 23.19 3.79
CA THR A 266 -21.07 22.42 3.42
C THR A 266 -21.12 21.03 4.06
N LYS A 267 -20.01 20.58 4.67
CA LYS A 267 -19.86 19.25 5.27
C LYS A 267 -20.10 19.32 6.79
N PRO A 268 -20.33 18.18 7.48
CA PRO A 268 -20.56 18.16 8.93
C PRO A 268 -19.28 18.35 9.76
N ILE A 269 -18.52 19.41 9.48
CA ILE A 269 -17.20 19.66 10.04
C ILE A 269 -17.19 19.94 11.55
N LYS A 270 -18.27 20.51 12.10
CA LYS A 270 -18.42 20.72 13.55
C LYS A 270 -18.47 19.40 14.31
N GLN A 271 -19.20 18.42 13.76
CA GLN A 271 -19.27 17.08 14.32
C GLN A 271 -17.91 16.37 14.20
N LEU A 272 -17.22 16.50 13.07
CA LEU A 272 -15.90 15.91 12.88
C LEU A 272 -14.86 16.52 13.83
N SER A 273 -14.82 17.84 14.01
CA SER A 273 -13.93 18.50 14.98
C SER A 273 -14.16 17.93 16.39
N GLN A 274 -15.41 17.82 16.84
CA GLN A 274 -15.73 17.22 18.14
C GLN A 274 -15.29 15.75 18.26
N MET A 275 -15.41 14.97 17.18
CA MET A 275 -14.93 13.58 17.16
C MET A 275 -13.41 13.52 17.27
N ILE A 276 -12.69 14.37 16.54
CA ILE A 276 -11.22 14.46 16.55
C ILE A 276 -10.74 14.90 17.94
N ASP A 277 -11.28 15.99 18.47
CA ASP A 277 -10.85 16.58 19.74
C ASP A 277 -11.08 15.66 20.94
N LYS A 278 -12.15 14.85 20.88
CA LYS A 278 -12.49 13.86 21.92
C LYS A 278 -11.89 12.48 21.67
N GLY A 279 -11.23 12.26 20.54
CA GLY A 279 -10.70 10.94 20.15
C GLY A 279 -11.78 9.87 19.94
N LEU A 280 -13.00 10.26 19.54
CA LEU A 280 -14.14 9.36 19.37
C LEU A 280 -14.30 8.97 17.89
N ASN A 281 -14.13 7.68 17.56
CA ASN A 281 -14.21 7.16 16.18
C ASN A 281 -13.34 7.95 15.18
N ALA A 282 -12.20 8.41 15.66
CA ALA A 282 -11.21 9.19 14.91
C ALA A 282 -9.80 8.74 15.30
N PRO A 283 -9.46 7.44 15.07
CA PRO A 283 -8.12 6.95 15.38
C PRO A 283 -7.08 7.75 14.59
N LYS A 284 -5.89 7.89 15.16
CA LYS A 284 -4.77 8.56 14.49
C LYS A 284 -3.98 7.54 13.66
N ILE A 285 -3.55 7.97 12.47
CA ILE A 285 -2.77 7.16 11.55
C ILE A 285 -1.68 8.01 10.90
N SER A 286 -0.48 7.46 10.77
CA SER A 286 0.63 8.06 10.00
C SER A 286 0.56 7.62 8.54
N SER A 287 -0.56 7.88 7.86
CA SER A 287 -0.80 7.39 6.49
C SER A 287 -0.39 8.37 5.40
N THR A 288 0.55 7.95 4.54
CA THR A 288 0.89 8.71 3.34
C THR A 288 -0.25 8.66 2.33
N GLY A 289 -0.98 7.55 2.20
CA GLY A 289 -2.17 7.47 1.34
C GLY A 289 -3.25 8.49 1.71
N ARG A 290 -3.55 8.63 3.01
CA ARG A 290 -4.53 9.64 3.49
C ARG A 290 -4.02 11.08 3.32
N LEU A 291 -2.70 11.29 3.39
CA LEU A 291 -2.09 12.58 3.06
C LEU A 291 -2.29 12.93 1.57
N PHE A 292 -2.17 11.96 0.66
CA PHE A 292 -2.51 12.14 -0.76
C PHE A 292 -3.99 12.47 -0.96
N ASP A 293 -4.89 11.75 -0.28
CA ASP A 293 -6.33 12.04 -0.34
C ASP A 293 -6.64 13.45 0.18
N ALA A 294 -5.99 13.86 1.28
CA ALA A 294 -6.12 15.21 1.82
C ALA A 294 -5.68 16.28 0.81
N MET A 295 -4.54 16.08 0.14
CA MET A 295 -4.05 17.00 -0.88
C MET A 295 -4.98 17.05 -2.10
N ALA A 296 -5.44 15.89 -2.57
CA ALA A 296 -6.41 15.83 -3.68
C ALA A 296 -7.71 16.57 -3.34
N GLY A 297 -8.26 16.37 -2.13
CA GLY A 297 -9.42 17.12 -1.66
C GLY A 297 -9.18 18.62 -1.55
N THR A 298 -7.99 19.04 -1.07
CA THR A 298 -7.55 20.45 -1.02
C THR A 298 -7.57 21.10 -2.41
N LEU A 299 -7.14 20.37 -3.44
CA LEU A 299 -7.12 20.85 -4.82
C LEU A 299 -8.46 20.66 -5.56
N GLY A 300 -9.48 20.09 -4.93
CA GLY A 300 -10.76 19.83 -5.57
C GLY A 300 -10.71 18.68 -6.59
N VAL A 301 -9.79 17.73 -6.41
CA VAL A 301 -9.68 16.50 -7.21
C VAL A 301 -10.42 15.38 -6.48
N PHE A 302 -11.60 15.00 -6.99
CA PHE A 302 -12.53 14.08 -6.30
C PHE A 302 -12.80 14.45 -4.82
N PRO A 303 -13.13 15.71 -4.50
CA PRO A 303 -13.10 16.18 -3.11
C PRO A 303 -14.20 15.54 -2.25
N ASP A 304 -15.35 15.20 -2.84
CA ASP A 304 -16.47 14.63 -2.10
C ASP A 304 -16.36 13.11 -1.90
N GLN A 305 -16.20 12.39 -3.01
CA GLN A 305 -16.20 10.94 -3.01
C GLN A 305 -15.38 10.36 -4.16
N VAL A 306 -14.68 9.25 -3.89
CA VAL A 306 -14.04 8.39 -4.89
C VAL A 306 -14.83 7.09 -5.08
N GLN A 307 -14.66 6.46 -6.24
CA GLN A 307 -15.30 5.21 -6.64
C GLN A 307 -14.49 3.97 -6.23
N PHE A 308 -13.18 4.12 -6.07
CA PHE A 308 -12.29 3.04 -5.65
C PHE A 308 -11.09 3.59 -4.89
N GLU A 309 -10.46 2.72 -4.09
CA GLU A 309 -9.29 3.07 -3.29
C GLU A 309 -8.12 3.56 -4.17
N GLY A 310 -7.57 4.73 -3.83
CA GLY A 310 -6.43 5.32 -4.53
C GLY A 310 -6.78 6.19 -5.74
N GLN A 311 -8.05 6.30 -6.13
CA GLN A 311 -8.46 7.13 -7.28
C GLN A 311 -8.01 8.59 -7.16
N ALA A 312 -8.18 9.20 -5.98
CA ALA A 312 -7.79 10.60 -5.76
C ALA A 312 -6.27 10.79 -5.87
N ALA A 313 -5.48 9.86 -5.32
CA ALA A 313 -4.02 9.87 -5.43
C ALA A 313 -3.54 9.70 -6.88
N MET A 314 -4.16 8.80 -7.65
CA MET A 314 -3.86 8.61 -9.08
C MET A 314 -4.18 9.86 -9.90
N ALA A 315 -5.33 10.49 -9.64
CA ALA A 315 -5.72 11.72 -10.32
C ALA A 315 -4.78 12.89 -9.95
N LEU A 316 -4.34 12.96 -8.69
CA LEU A 316 -3.36 13.95 -8.24
C LEU A 316 -2.01 13.78 -8.95
N GLN A 317 -1.55 12.54 -9.14
CA GLN A 317 -0.35 12.26 -9.94
C GLN A 317 -0.52 12.74 -11.38
N SER A 318 -1.65 12.40 -12.02
CA SER A 318 -1.90 12.77 -13.42
C SER A 318 -1.80 14.27 -13.66
N ILE A 319 -2.39 15.10 -12.78
CA ILE A 319 -2.30 16.56 -12.94
C ILE A 319 -0.93 17.13 -12.56
N ALA A 320 -0.15 16.43 -11.73
CA ALA A 320 1.20 16.83 -11.39
C ALA A 320 2.19 16.58 -12.55
N GLU A 321 1.97 15.51 -13.32
CA GLU A 321 2.80 15.14 -14.48
C GLU A 321 2.69 16.11 -15.67
N GLU A 322 1.65 16.94 -15.72
CA GLU A 322 1.49 18.01 -16.72
C GLU A 322 2.50 19.16 -16.54
N TYR A 323 3.16 19.23 -15.37
CA TYR A 323 4.06 20.32 -15.00
C TYR A 323 5.52 19.86 -14.98
N ALA A 324 6.39 20.70 -15.54
CA ALA A 324 7.82 20.45 -15.55
C ALA A 324 8.39 20.39 -14.12
N ASP A 325 9.49 19.65 -13.97
CA ASP A 325 10.18 19.59 -12.69
C ASP A 325 11.06 20.82 -12.47
N GLU A 326 10.50 21.81 -11.76
CA GLU A 326 11.25 23.00 -11.34
C GLU A 326 12.01 22.78 -10.01
N ASN A 327 11.99 21.55 -9.43
CA ASN A 327 12.54 21.23 -8.10
C ASN A 327 12.05 22.17 -6.98
N LEU A 328 10.89 22.77 -7.13
CA LEU A 328 10.25 23.58 -6.10
C LEU A 328 9.50 22.64 -5.16
N ALA A 329 10.01 22.45 -3.95
CA ALA A 329 9.29 21.83 -2.85
C ALA A 329 8.61 22.91 -1.99
N TYR A 330 7.68 22.50 -1.14
CA TYR A 330 7.21 23.30 -0.02
C TYR A 330 8.11 23.14 1.19
N ASP A 331 8.05 24.10 2.11
CA ASP A 331 8.75 23.97 3.37
C ASP A 331 8.12 22.89 4.26
N PHE A 332 8.96 22.25 5.06
CA PHE A 332 8.56 21.26 6.08
C PHE A 332 9.57 21.30 7.22
N SER A 333 9.21 20.76 8.38
CA SER A 333 10.16 20.60 9.48
C SER A 333 10.22 19.16 9.97
N LEU A 334 11.44 18.72 10.31
CA LEU A 334 11.68 17.41 10.91
C LEU A 334 11.77 17.58 12.43
N GLN A 335 10.75 17.10 13.14
CA GLN A 335 10.71 17.08 14.61
C GLN A 335 10.79 15.61 15.07
N GLU A 336 10.01 15.20 16.07
CA GLU A 336 9.82 13.78 16.41
C GLU A 336 9.22 12.99 15.23
N HIS A 337 8.46 13.67 14.38
CA HIS A 337 7.89 13.20 13.11
C HIS A 337 7.95 14.33 12.08
N VAL A 338 7.63 14.03 10.82
CA VAL A 338 7.50 15.07 9.78
C VAL A 338 6.33 15.98 10.10
N ASN A 339 6.59 17.27 10.31
CA ASN A 339 5.57 18.28 10.51
C ASN A 339 5.20 18.95 9.18
N TRP A 340 3.94 18.76 8.77
CA TRP A 340 3.35 19.26 7.52
C TRP A 340 2.78 20.67 7.61
N GLN A 341 2.74 21.29 8.79
CA GLN A 341 2.13 22.61 8.97
C GLN A 341 2.70 23.67 8.00
N PRO A 342 4.02 23.80 7.78
CA PRO A 342 4.55 24.79 6.83
C PRO A 342 4.09 24.52 5.39
N MET A 343 4.07 23.25 4.96
CA MET A 343 3.57 22.87 3.64
C MET A 343 2.10 23.25 3.46
N TRP A 344 1.26 23.00 4.45
CA TRP A 344 -0.16 23.37 4.35
C TRP A 344 -0.37 24.88 4.29
N GLU A 345 0.47 25.66 4.98
CA GLU A 345 0.40 27.12 4.94
C GLU A 345 0.73 27.63 3.54
N ASP A 346 1.84 27.16 2.95
CA ASP A 346 2.23 27.49 1.59
C ASP A 346 1.18 27.06 0.56
N VAL A 347 0.58 25.88 0.72
CA VAL A 347 -0.47 25.37 -0.19
C VAL A 347 -1.71 26.25 -0.16
N LEU A 348 -2.16 26.69 1.01
CA LEU A 348 -3.31 27.60 1.13
C LEU A 348 -2.99 28.98 0.55
N ASN A 349 -1.75 29.46 0.74
CA ASN A 349 -1.27 30.70 0.13
C ASN A 349 -1.23 30.60 -1.40
N ASP A 350 -0.68 29.52 -1.97
CA ASP A 350 -0.66 29.26 -3.41
C ASP A 350 -2.09 29.20 -3.98
N LEU A 351 -3.03 28.55 -3.29
CA LEU A 351 -4.44 28.55 -3.70
C LEU A 351 -5.06 29.94 -3.68
N SER A 352 -4.77 30.76 -2.66
CA SER A 352 -5.32 32.12 -2.54
C SER A 352 -4.75 33.09 -3.58
N THR A 353 -3.52 32.85 -4.05
CA THR A 353 -2.89 33.61 -5.13
C THR A 353 -3.26 33.09 -6.52
N GLY A 354 -4.02 31.99 -6.60
CA GLY A 354 -4.52 31.43 -7.85
C GLY A 354 -3.49 30.61 -8.62
N LEU A 355 -2.49 30.02 -7.94
CA LEU A 355 -1.53 29.14 -8.57
C LEU A 355 -2.24 27.92 -9.18
N PRO A 356 -1.86 27.46 -10.39
CA PRO A 356 -2.50 26.30 -11.00
C PRO A 356 -2.38 25.04 -10.13
N LYS A 357 -3.50 24.31 -10.00
CA LYS A 357 -3.60 23.12 -9.15
C LYS A 357 -2.58 22.04 -9.48
N GLY A 358 -2.29 21.80 -10.76
CA GLY A 358 -1.27 20.83 -11.16
C GLY A 358 0.15 21.24 -10.74
N GLN A 359 0.45 22.54 -10.69
CA GLN A 359 1.71 23.05 -10.15
C GLN A 359 1.80 22.81 -8.64
N ILE A 360 0.72 23.05 -7.88
CA ILE A 360 0.65 22.73 -6.44
C ILE A 360 0.83 21.22 -6.22
N ALA A 361 0.16 20.38 -7.02
CA ALA A 361 0.30 18.94 -6.96
C ALA A 361 1.74 18.50 -7.24
N LYS A 362 2.42 19.10 -8.22
CA LYS A 362 3.83 18.85 -8.52
C LYS A 362 4.74 19.25 -7.35
N ARG A 363 4.53 20.43 -6.76
CA ARG A 363 5.27 20.88 -5.56
C ARG A 363 5.08 19.93 -4.38
N PHE A 364 3.86 19.42 -4.16
CA PHE A 364 3.57 18.42 -3.13
C PHE A 364 4.37 17.12 -3.32
N HIS A 365 4.44 16.58 -4.54
CA HIS A 365 5.26 15.39 -4.83
C HIS A 365 6.75 15.67 -4.58
N ASN A 366 7.24 16.85 -5.00
CA ASN A 366 8.60 17.29 -4.73
C ASN A 366 8.87 17.41 -3.22
N THR A 367 7.91 17.88 -2.42
CA THR A 367 8.02 17.93 -0.94
C THR A 367 8.16 16.54 -0.34
N LEU A 368 7.34 15.56 -0.77
CA LEU A 368 7.47 14.18 -0.30
C LEU A 368 8.84 13.59 -0.65
N CYS A 369 9.34 13.84 -1.86
CA CYS A 369 10.68 13.44 -2.28
C CYS A 369 11.76 14.10 -1.38
N ALA A 370 11.63 15.39 -1.09
CA ALA A 370 12.56 16.12 -0.22
C ALA A 370 12.56 15.57 1.21
N VAL A 371 11.40 15.23 1.76
CA VAL A 371 11.24 14.57 3.07
C VAL A 371 11.93 13.20 3.07
N ILE A 372 11.67 12.37 2.06
CA ILE A 372 12.31 11.05 1.89
C ILE A 372 13.82 11.18 1.94
N VAL A 373 14.38 12.11 1.14
CA VAL A 373 15.83 12.33 1.07
C VAL A 373 16.40 12.85 2.39
N ALA A 374 15.72 13.80 3.04
CA ALA A 374 16.18 14.39 4.29
C ALA A 374 16.23 13.37 5.43
N VAL A 375 15.16 12.58 5.59
CA VAL A 375 15.11 11.51 6.60
C VAL A 375 16.11 10.40 6.25
N ALA A 376 16.16 9.95 5.00
CA ALA A 376 17.09 8.91 4.58
C ALA A 376 18.55 9.29 4.87
N LYS A 377 18.99 10.49 4.47
CA LYS A 377 20.36 10.96 4.74
C LYS A 377 20.73 10.94 6.22
N LYS A 378 19.79 11.35 7.09
CA LYS A 378 20.00 11.36 8.54
C LYS A 378 20.10 9.92 9.06
N SER A 379 19.09 9.11 8.77
CA SER A 379 18.95 7.76 9.29
C SER A 379 20.05 6.81 8.80
N THR A 380 20.44 6.88 7.53
CA THR A 380 21.49 6.02 6.97
C THR A 380 22.85 6.33 7.59
N LYS A 381 23.17 7.61 7.78
CA LYS A 381 24.40 8.06 8.44
C LYS A 381 24.46 7.63 9.91
N GLU A 382 23.37 7.81 10.65
CA GLU A 382 23.31 7.46 12.09
C GLU A 382 23.43 5.95 12.33
N ASN A 383 23.02 5.12 11.36
CA ASN A 383 22.95 3.67 11.50
C ASN A 383 23.95 2.90 10.61
N ASN A 384 24.82 3.62 9.89
CA ASN A 384 25.80 3.05 8.95
C ASN A 384 25.17 2.11 7.90
N ILE A 385 24.06 2.56 7.30
CA ILE A 385 23.31 1.85 6.26
C ILE A 385 23.59 2.49 4.91
N GLU A 386 23.80 1.70 3.86
CA GLU A 386 24.03 2.20 2.49
C GLU A 386 22.85 1.96 1.55
N THR A 387 21.88 1.15 1.97
CA THR A 387 20.80 0.63 1.13
C THR A 387 19.45 1.12 1.61
N VAL A 388 18.64 1.61 0.67
CA VAL A 388 17.27 2.07 0.89
C VAL A 388 16.30 1.23 0.06
N ILE A 389 15.21 0.81 0.69
CA ILE A 389 14.08 0.14 0.03
C ILE A 389 12.90 1.11 0.00
N LEU A 390 12.31 1.34 -1.17
CA LEU A 390 11.05 2.06 -1.34
C LEU A 390 9.94 1.04 -1.61
N SER A 391 8.96 0.90 -0.70
CA SER A 391 7.88 -0.08 -0.84
C SER A 391 6.58 0.38 -0.17
N GLY A 392 5.47 -0.34 -0.37
CA GLY A 392 4.12 0.05 0.02
C GLY A 392 3.35 0.70 -1.14
N GLY A 393 2.01 0.65 -1.07
CA GLY A 393 1.11 0.99 -2.17
C GLY A 393 1.28 2.40 -2.73
N VAL A 394 1.79 3.36 -1.95
CA VAL A 394 2.02 4.73 -2.43
C VAL A 394 3.15 4.80 -3.45
N PHE A 395 4.15 3.90 -3.41
CA PHE A 395 5.21 3.85 -4.42
C PHE A 395 4.75 3.25 -5.77
N GLN A 396 3.47 2.88 -5.90
CA GLN A 396 2.86 2.71 -7.23
C GLN A 396 2.74 4.06 -7.97
N ASN A 397 2.79 5.19 -7.24
CA ASN A 397 2.90 6.52 -7.83
C ASN A 397 4.23 6.64 -8.56
N LYS A 398 4.17 6.55 -9.89
CA LYS A 398 5.36 6.56 -10.76
C LYS A 398 6.18 7.83 -10.53
N LEU A 399 5.53 8.99 -10.53
CA LEU A 399 6.23 10.27 -10.35
C LEU A 399 7.04 10.30 -9.05
N LEU A 400 6.43 9.93 -7.93
CA LEU A 400 7.11 9.89 -6.63
C LEU A 400 8.23 8.86 -6.62
N CYS A 401 8.00 7.65 -7.14
CA CYS A 401 8.99 6.58 -7.15
C CYS A 401 10.23 6.97 -7.97
N GLU A 402 10.06 7.46 -9.20
CA GLU A 402 11.17 7.84 -10.07
C GLU A 402 11.96 9.03 -9.50
N GLN A 403 11.26 10.06 -9.00
CA GLN A 403 11.92 11.22 -8.39
C GLN A 403 12.67 10.84 -7.11
N ALA A 404 12.05 10.07 -6.21
CA ALA A 404 12.67 9.65 -4.95
C ALA A 404 13.88 8.76 -5.18
N THR A 405 13.78 7.77 -6.09
CA THR A 405 14.91 6.92 -6.48
C THR A 405 16.09 7.76 -6.96
N LYS A 406 15.87 8.60 -7.98
CA LYS A 406 16.92 9.44 -8.54
C LYS A 406 17.52 10.37 -7.50
N ALA A 407 16.69 11.03 -6.69
CA ALA A 407 17.16 11.97 -5.68
C ALA A 407 17.99 11.28 -4.58
N LEU A 408 17.59 10.08 -4.14
CA LEU A 408 18.36 9.28 -3.17
C LEU A 408 19.69 8.78 -3.75
N GLU A 409 19.71 8.32 -5.01
CA GLU A 409 20.94 7.87 -5.66
C GLU A 409 21.99 8.98 -5.79
N THR A 410 21.57 10.23 -6.02
CA THR A 410 22.50 11.39 -6.02
C THR A 410 23.21 11.61 -4.68
N THR A 411 22.72 11.00 -3.60
CA THR A 411 23.33 11.04 -2.26
C THR A 411 24.34 9.92 -2.02
N GLY A 412 24.51 9.00 -3.00
CA GLY A 412 25.40 7.84 -2.91
C GLY A 412 24.75 6.58 -2.32
N LEU A 413 23.44 6.62 -2.02
CA LEU A 413 22.69 5.48 -1.52
C LEU A 413 22.31 4.52 -2.64
N LYS A 414 22.30 3.22 -2.34
CA LYS A 414 21.75 2.19 -3.24
C LYS A 414 20.25 2.09 -3.00
N VAL A 415 19.45 2.26 -4.04
CA VAL A 415 17.99 2.31 -3.91
C VAL A 415 17.37 1.14 -4.65
N PHE A 416 16.45 0.46 -4.00
CA PHE A 416 15.69 -0.65 -4.58
C PHE A 416 14.20 -0.43 -4.33
N SER A 417 13.39 -0.84 -5.30
CA SER A 417 11.93 -0.76 -5.27
C SER A 417 11.36 -2.01 -5.94
N PRO A 418 10.14 -2.45 -5.57
CA PRO A 418 9.52 -3.62 -6.19
C PRO A 418 9.37 -3.49 -7.71
N ILE A 419 9.69 -4.56 -8.43
CA ILE A 419 9.58 -4.67 -9.90
C ILE A 419 8.73 -5.89 -10.25
N ARG A 420 9.13 -7.08 -9.82
CA ARG A 420 8.51 -8.35 -10.23
C ARG A 420 7.23 -8.62 -9.44
N PHE A 421 7.24 -8.27 -8.16
CA PHE A 421 6.07 -8.33 -7.30
C PHE A 421 5.53 -6.91 -7.07
N PRO A 422 4.21 -6.73 -6.90
CA PRO A 422 3.65 -5.41 -6.65
C PRO A 422 4.19 -4.77 -5.36
N ALA A 423 4.38 -3.45 -5.39
CA ALA A 423 4.67 -2.67 -4.17
C ALA A 423 3.47 -2.55 -3.22
N ASN A 424 2.26 -2.86 -3.71
CA ASN A 424 1.04 -2.93 -2.90
C ASN A 424 0.90 -4.30 -2.22
N ASP A 425 -0.22 -4.49 -1.51
CA ASP A 425 -0.56 -5.69 -0.75
C ASP A 425 -0.43 -7.03 -1.50
N GLY A 426 -0.49 -7.03 -2.83
CA GLY A 426 -0.21 -8.21 -3.65
C GLY A 426 1.24 -8.72 -3.58
N GLY A 427 2.15 -7.99 -2.91
CA GLY A 427 3.50 -8.45 -2.57
C GLY A 427 3.65 -8.95 -1.12
N VAL A 428 2.68 -8.68 -0.24
CA VAL A 428 2.82 -8.88 1.21
C VAL A 428 3.02 -10.35 1.58
N SER A 429 2.32 -11.29 0.92
CA SER A 429 2.49 -12.72 1.21
C SER A 429 3.91 -13.22 0.95
N LEU A 430 4.62 -12.67 -0.03
CA LEU A 430 6.02 -13.01 -0.27
C LEU A 430 6.89 -12.57 0.91
N GLY A 431 6.72 -11.32 1.35
CA GLY A 431 7.41 -10.76 2.51
C GLY A 431 7.16 -11.56 3.79
N GLN A 432 5.89 -11.88 4.07
CA GLN A 432 5.49 -12.71 5.21
C GLN A 432 6.20 -14.07 5.19
N ALA A 433 6.20 -14.74 4.03
CA ALA A 433 6.81 -16.05 3.88
C ALA A 433 8.31 -16.02 4.14
N VAL A 434 9.04 -15.05 3.57
CA VAL A 434 10.51 -14.98 3.74
C VAL A 434 10.93 -14.49 5.12
N ILE A 435 10.12 -13.67 5.81
CA ILE A 435 10.36 -13.32 7.21
C ILE A 435 10.16 -14.54 8.11
N SER A 436 9.07 -15.29 7.93
CA SER A 436 8.82 -16.55 8.65
C SER A 436 9.95 -17.55 8.38
N ALA A 437 10.38 -17.68 7.12
CA ALA A 437 11.52 -18.53 6.75
C ALA A 437 12.79 -18.08 7.47
N ALA A 438 13.16 -16.80 7.39
CA ALA A 438 14.40 -16.31 7.97
C ALA A 438 14.46 -16.50 9.50
N ARG A 439 13.32 -16.40 10.19
CA ARG A 439 13.21 -16.64 11.64
C ARG A 439 13.31 -18.13 12.02
N ASN A 440 13.14 -19.04 11.07
CA ASN A 440 12.99 -20.48 11.33
C ASN A 440 13.90 -21.38 10.46
N VAL A 441 14.85 -20.82 9.71
CA VAL A 441 15.94 -21.61 9.11
C VAL A 441 16.82 -22.16 10.26
N PRO A 442 17.14 -23.47 10.28
CA PRO A 442 17.95 -24.12 11.32
C PRO A 442 19.36 -23.56 11.53
#